data_AF-A0A6B3LBP7-F1
#
_entry.id   AF-A0A6B3LBP7-F1
#
_cell.length_a   1.000
_cell.length_b   1.000
_cell.length_c   1.000
_cell.angle_alpha   90.00
_cell.angle_beta   90.00
_cell.angle_gamma   90.00
#
_symmetry.space_group_name_H-M   'P 1'
#
loop_
_entity.id
_entity.type
_entity.pdbx_description
1 polymer ?
#
loop_
_entity_poly.entity_id
_entity_poly.type
_entity_poly.pdbx_seq_one_letter_code
_entity_poly.pdbx_strand_id
1 'polypeptide(L)'
;MMKQSTSSLAMVPKRNVLSRRQGVTVLEWLMLLGLVFGFGVVLVTGAMRAPMMKKAQQTRTELEEIERALLEGADEKNWQVGKEVEFDDLRPLIRKKFKRMLKEGRDPLGNAYGLFEVGSLPGVPDASYERFEEVVPDGFWTPYGPASEKRPALDRDF
;
A
#
# COMPACT_ATOMS: atom_id res chain seq x y z
N MET A 1 76.00 31.65 15.41
CA MET A 1 75.00 32.75 15.46
C MET A 1 74.39 32.91 14.08
N MET A 2 73.04 32.89 14.04
CA MET A 2 72.09 33.59 13.16
C MET A 2 72.26 33.46 11.63
N LYS A 3 71.50 32.57 10.98
CA LYS A 3 70.18 32.81 10.32
C LYS A 3 70.19 33.99 9.34
N GLN A 4 70.03 33.72 8.04
CA GLN A 4 68.94 34.25 7.21
C GLN A 4 68.69 33.31 6.00
N SER A 5 67.59 32.56 6.07
CA SER A 5 67.01 31.85 4.92
C SER A 5 65.96 32.78 4.32
N THR A 6 66.26 33.39 3.18
CA THR A 6 65.33 34.21 2.42
C THR A 6 64.33 33.30 1.73
N SER A 7 63.21 33.03 2.39
CA SER A 7 62.05 32.39 1.77
C SER A 7 61.40 33.39 0.82
N SER A 8 61.67 33.26 -0.47
CA SER A 8 60.94 33.95 -1.53
C SER A 8 59.51 33.41 -1.57
N LEU A 9 58.61 34.12 -0.90
CA LEU A 9 57.18 33.83 -0.86
C LEU A 9 56.60 34.10 -2.24
N ALA A 10 56.45 33.04 -3.05
CA ALA A 10 55.80 33.12 -4.35
C ALA A 10 54.37 33.63 -4.14
N MET A 11 54.11 34.86 -4.57
CA MET A 11 52.79 35.48 -4.52
C MET A 11 51.87 34.75 -5.51
N VAL A 12 51.01 33.89 -4.99
CA VAL A 12 49.94 33.25 -5.76
C VAL A 12 48.91 34.33 -6.11
N PRO A 13 48.63 34.60 -7.39
CA PRO A 13 47.61 35.58 -7.75
C PRO A 13 46.26 35.09 -7.25
N LYS A 14 45.64 35.87 -6.36
CA LYS A 14 44.29 35.65 -5.86
C LYS A 14 43.34 35.75 -7.05
N ARG A 15 42.91 34.60 -7.58
CA ARG A 15 41.96 34.50 -8.69
C ARG A 15 40.62 35.08 -8.24
N ASN A 16 40.40 36.35 -8.56
CA ASN A 16 39.12 37.01 -8.37
C ASN A 16 38.11 36.37 -9.34
N VAL A 17 37.34 35.40 -8.83
CA VAL A 17 36.15 34.92 -9.53
C VAL A 17 35.16 36.07 -9.50
N LEU A 18 35.15 36.88 -10.56
CA LEU A 18 34.12 37.90 -10.77
C LEU A 18 32.77 37.17 -10.79
N SER A 19 32.04 37.24 -9.69
CA SER A 19 30.67 36.76 -9.62
C SER A 19 29.85 37.64 -10.57
N ARG A 20 29.66 37.18 -11.81
CA ARG A 20 28.69 37.79 -12.71
C ARG A 20 27.32 37.57 -12.07
N ARG A 21 26.81 38.61 -11.41
CA ARG A 21 25.39 38.67 -11.01
C ARG A 21 24.59 38.89 -12.28
N GLN A 22 24.32 37.81 -13.01
CA GLN A 22 23.32 37.84 -14.07
C GLN A 22 21.96 37.89 -13.38
N GLY A 23 21.18 38.92 -13.66
CA GLY A 23 19.81 39.00 -13.18
C GLY A 23 19.02 37.86 -13.80
N VAL A 24 18.37 37.06 -12.95
CA VAL A 24 17.49 35.98 -13.41
C VAL A 24 16.24 36.62 -13.99
N THR A 25 15.87 36.23 -15.21
CA THR A 25 14.66 36.76 -15.85
C THR A 25 13.42 36.06 -15.30
N VAL A 26 12.26 36.73 -15.35
CA VAL A 26 10.98 36.09 -14.98
C VAL A 26 10.72 34.84 -15.84
N LEU A 27 11.13 34.87 -17.11
CA LEU A 27 10.99 33.74 -18.04
C LEU A 27 11.72 32.48 -17.56
N GLU A 28 12.91 32.64 -16.99
CA GLU A 28 13.73 31.54 -16.51
C GLU A 28 13.07 30.83 -15.32
N TRP A 29 12.46 31.61 -14.41
CA TRP A 29 11.64 31.05 -13.34
C TRP A 29 10.38 30.37 -13.86
N LEU A 30 9.71 30.92 -14.87
CA LEU A 30 8.52 30.28 -15.46
C LEU A 30 8.85 28.92 -16.09
N MET A 31 9.95 28.83 -16.84
CA MET A 31 10.38 27.56 -17.43
C MET A 31 10.79 26.54 -16.36
N LEU A 32 11.51 26.99 -15.34
CA LEU A 32 11.96 26.11 -14.25
C LEU A 32 10.78 25.60 -13.41
N LEU A 33 9.83 26.48 -13.08
CA LEU A 33 8.61 26.11 -12.36
C LEU A 33 7.78 25.12 -13.18
N GLY A 34 7.60 25.36 -14.48
CA GLY A 34 6.90 24.43 -15.37
C GLY A 34 7.55 23.04 -15.40
N LEU A 35 8.89 22.99 -15.46
CA LEU A 35 9.64 21.74 -15.46
C LEU A 35 9.47 20.97 -14.15
N VAL A 36 9.69 21.63 -13.00
CA VAL A 36 9.58 20.99 -11.68
C VAL A 36 8.15 20.52 -11.42
N PHE A 37 7.15 21.32 -11.77
CA PHE A 37 5.74 20.95 -11.59
C PHE A 37 5.35 19.77 -12.49
N GLY A 38 5.77 19.78 -13.76
CA GLY A 38 5.55 18.69 -14.70
C GLY A 38 6.14 17.36 -14.22
N PHE A 39 7.39 17.36 -13.74
CA PHE A 39 8.00 16.17 -13.15
C PHE A 39 7.30 15.71 -11.87
N GLY A 40 6.85 16.64 -11.02
CA GLY A 40 6.15 16.32 -9.79
C GLY A 40 4.88 15.49 -10.02
N VAL A 41 4.05 15.84 -11.00
CA VAL A 41 2.78 15.13 -11.28
C VAL A 41 3.00 13.67 -11.70
N VAL A 42 3.98 13.41 -12.58
CA VAL A 42 4.28 12.06 -13.05
C VAL A 42 4.84 11.19 -11.92
N LEU A 43 5.72 11.76 -11.09
CA LEU A 43 6.34 11.02 -9.98
C LEU A 43 5.32 10.68 -8.87
N VAL A 44 4.41 11.59 -8.55
CA VAL A 44 3.42 11.41 -7.48
C VAL A 44 2.43 10.29 -7.80
N THR A 45 1.92 10.23 -9.03
CA THR A 45 0.95 9.19 -9.43
C THR A 45 1.55 7.78 -9.36
N GLY A 46 2.79 7.59 -9.83
CA GLY A 46 3.51 6.33 -9.74
C GLY A 46 3.83 5.92 -8.29
N ALA A 47 4.24 6.89 -7.45
CA ALA A 47 4.59 6.64 -6.06
C ALA A 47 3.41 6.17 -5.19
N MET A 48 2.18 6.55 -5.55
CA MET A 48 0.98 6.18 -4.78
C MET A 48 0.38 4.83 -5.21
N ARG A 49 0.54 4.42 -6.49
CA ARG A 49 -0.06 3.18 -7.00
C ARG A 49 0.58 1.92 -6.41
N ALA A 50 1.92 1.87 -6.35
CA ALA A 50 2.67 0.71 -5.86
C ALA A 50 2.30 0.28 -4.42
N PRO A 51 2.30 1.18 -3.41
CA PRO A 51 1.91 0.79 -2.06
C PRO A 51 0.43 0.40 -1.97
N MET A 52 -0.44 1.00 -2.80
CA MET A 52 -1.86 0.65 -2.83
C MET A 52 -2.11 -0.74 -3.42
N MET A 53 -1.36 -1.13 -4.45
CA MET A 53 -1.37 -2.49 -4.99
C MET A 53 -0.88 -3.51 -3.96
N LYS A 54 0.17 -3.18 -3.21
CA LYS A 54 0.66 -4.03 -2.10
C LYS A 54 -0.42 -4.23 -1.04
N LYS A 55 -1.18 -3.18 -0.71
CA LYS A 55 -2.32 -3.28 0.19
C LYS A 55 -3.42 -4.17 -0.40
N ALA A 56 -3.80 -3.99 -1.65
CA ALA A 56 -4.80 -4.83 -2.31
C ALA A 56 -4.41 -6.33 -2.31
N GLN A 57 -3.14 -6.64 -2.62
CA GLN A 57 -2.59 -7.99 -2.53
C GLN A 57 -2.69 -8.56 -1.11
N GLN A 58 -2.34 -7.74 -0.11
CA GLN A 58 -2.46 -8.15 1.28
C GLN A 58 -3.92 -8.44 1.66
N THR A 59 -4.87 -7.59 1.24
CA THR A 59 -6.31 -7.83 1.47
C THR A 59 -6.74 -9.16 0.88
N ARG A 60 -6.34 -9.46 -0.35
CA ARG A 60 -6.67 -10.74 -1.01
C ARG A 60 -6.12 -11.94 -0.22
N THR A 61 -4.87 -11.89 0.20
CA THR A 61 -4.28 -12.96 1.03
C THR A 61 -4.97 -13.08 2.40
N GLU A 62 -5.49 -11.99 2.95
CA GLU A 62 -6.28 -12.00 4.18
C GLU A 62 -7.68 -12.62 3.96
N LEU A 63 -8.32 -12.39 2.79
CA LEU A 63 -9.57 -13.08 2.43
C LEU A 63 -9.38 -14.58 2.25
N GLU A 64 -8.30 -15.01 1.58
CA GLU A 64 -7.93 -16.43 1.46
C GLU A 64 -7.74 -17.09 2.83
N GLU A 65 -7.22 -16.34 3.80
CA GLU A 65 -7.07 -16.81 5.18
C GLU A 65 -8.40 -16.91 5.91
N ILE A 66 -9.30 -15.95 5.71
CA ILE A 66 -10.65 -15.95 6.28
C ILE A 66 -11.45 -17.12 5.72
N GLU A 67 -11.39 -17.38 4.42
CA GLU A 67 -12.02 -18.54 3.77
C GLU A 67 -11.53 -19.86 4.39
N ARG A 68 -10.21 -20.00 4.55
CA ARG A 68 -9.62 -21.16 5.23
C ARG A 68 -10.12 -21.30 6.67
N ALA A 69 -10.22 -20.20 7.41
CA ALA A 69 -10.71 -20.21 8.79
C ALA A 69 -12.20 -20.55 8.89
N LEU A 70 -13.02 -20.15 7.90
CA LEU A 70 -14.42 -20.54 7.82
C LEU A 70 -14.57 -22.05 7.57
N LEU A 71 -13.75 -22.61 6.68
CA LEU A 71 -13.69 -24.06 6.43
C LEU A 71 -13.27 -24.83 7.69
N GLU A 72 -12.18 -24.40 8.32
CA GLU A 72 -11.70 -25.00 9.57
C GLU A 72 -12.77 -24.91 10.69
N GLY A 73 -13.52 -23.82 10.75
CA GLY A 73 -14.64 -23.67 11.68
C GLY A 73 -15.85 -24.55 11.36
N ALA A 74 -16.14 -24.77 10.08
CA ALA A 74 -17.16 -25.72 9.65
C ALA A 74 -16.82 -27.15 10.12
N ASP A 75 -15.56 -27.57 9.94
CA ASP A 75 -15.08 -28.89 10.31
C ASP A 75 -14.94 -29.08 11.83
N GLU A 76 -14.21 -28.18 12.51
CA GLU A 76 -13.87 -28.36 13.92
C GLU A 76 -15.04 -28.03 14.85
N LYS A 77 -15.85 -27.03 14.50
CA LYS A 77 -16.94 -26.53 15.35
C LYS A 77 -18.32 -26.96 14.84
N ASN A 78 -18.39 -27.79 13.79
CA ASN A 78 -19.64 -28.27 13.18
C ASN A 78 -20.59 -27.11 12.82
N TRP A 79 -20.05 -26.03 12.26
CA TRP A 79 -20.89 -24.93 11.80
C TRP A 79 -21.64 -25.34 10.54
N GLN A 80 -22.96 -25.17 10.57
CA GLN A 80 -23.81 -25.48 9.42
C GLN A 80 -23.69 -24.38 8.35
N VAL A 81 -23.84 -24.77 7.08
CA VAL A 81 -23.98 -23.84 5.96
C VAL A 81 -25.10 -22.84 6.24
N GLY A 82 -24.86 -21.57 5.96
CA GLY A 82 -25.80 -20.48 6.25
C GLY A 82 -25.66 -19.88 7.64
N LYS A 83 -24.79 -20.42 8.49
CA LYS A 83 -24.48 -19.79 9.79
C LYS A 83 -23.71 -18.49 9.58
N GLU A 84 -24.21 -17.42 10.18
CA GLU A 84 -23.48 -16.15 10.31
C GLU A 84 -22.37 -16.26 11.36
N VAL A 85 -21.19 -15.76 11.00
CA VAL A 85 -19.97 -15.83 11.80
C VAL A 85 -19.35 -14.44 11.85
N GLU A 86 -19.06 -13.97 13.06
CA GLU A 86 -18.35 -12.71 13.27
C GLU A 86 -16.84 -12.92 13.17
N PHE A 87 -16.09 -11.84 12.91
CA PHE A 87 -14.62 -11.91 12.86
C PHE A 87 -14.02 -12.46 14.16
N ASP A 88 -14.63 -12.16 15.31
CA ASP A 88 -14.15 -12.61 16.62
C ASP A 88 -14.22 -14.14 16.78
N ASP A 89 -15.18 -14.81 16.14
CA ASP A 89 -15.29 -16.27 16.11
C ASP A 89 -14.19 -16.95 15.29
N LEU A 90 -13.68 -16.22 14.28
CA LEU A 90 -12.61 -16.65 13.37
C LEU A 90 -11.22 -16.38 13.91
N ARG A 91 -11.05 -15.38 14.80
CA ARG A 91 -9.75 -15.05 15.43
C ARG A 91 -8.92 -16.24 15.91
N PRO A 92 -9.48 -17.26 16.60
CA PRO A 92 -8.68 -18.41 17.05
C PRO A 92 -8.19 -19.32 15.90
N LEU A 93 -8.88 -19.31 14.75
CA LEU A 93 -8.60 -20.17 13.59
C LEU A 93 -7.64 -19.50 12.58
N ILE A 94 -7.49 -18.18 12.67
CA ILE A 94 -6.59 -17.39 11.83
C ILE A 94 -5.12 -17.63 12.26
N ARG A 95 -4.24 -17.83 11.27
CA ARG A 95 -2.80 -17.99 11.49
C ARG A 95 -2.18 -16.73 12.10
N LYS A 96 -1.35 -16.93 13.12
CA LYS A 96 -0.63 -15.87 13.86
C LYS A 96 0.21 -14.92 13.01
N LYS A 97 0.56 -15.28 11.77
CA LYS A 97 1.29 -14.41 10.84
C LYS A 97 0.48 -13.15 10.45
N PHE A 98 -0.84 -13.21 10.51
CA PHE A 98 -1.75 -12.10 10.21
C PHE A 98 -1.99 -11.20 11.42
N LYS A 99 -0.91 -10.72 12.04
CA LYS A 99 -0.95 -9.96 13.31
C LYS A 99 -1.85 -8.71 13.26
N ARG A 100 -1.83 -7.97 12.14
CA ARG A 100 -2.70 -6.78 11.97
C ARG A 100 -4.17 -7.19 11.97
N MET A 101 -4.52 -8.14 11.10
CA MET A 101 -5.88 -8.66 10.98
C MET A 101 -6.41 -9.17 12.33
N LEU A 102 -5.59 -9.94 13.06
CA LEU A 102 -5.94 -10.46 14.40
C LEU A 102 -6.16 -9.36 15.44
N LYS A 103 -5.40 -8.27 15.40
CA LYS A 103 -5.48 -7.18 16.39
C LYS A 103 -6.65 -6.24 16.11
N GLU A 104 -6.87 -5.92 14.84
CA GLU A 104 -7.75 -4.82 14.43
C GLU A 104 -9.07 -5.30 13.84
N GLY A 105 -9.15 -6.53 13.32
CA GLY A 105 -10.31 -7.01 12.56
C GLY A 105 -10.60 -6.20 11.31
N ARG A 106 -9.56 -5.53 10.78
CA ARG A 106 -9.67 -4.55 9.70
C ARG A 106 -8.65 -4.80 8.61
N ASP A 107 -9.03 -4.39 7.42
CA ASP A 107 -8.22 -4.48 6.22
C ASP A 107 -7.06 -3.45 6.22
N PRO A 108 -6.17 -3.46 5.22
CA PRO A 108 -5.05 -2.51 5.12
C PRO A 108 -5.43 -1.04 4.94
N LEU A 109 -6.70 -0.74 4.69
CA LEU A 109 -7.25 0.61 4.61
C LEU A 109 -7.97 1.02 5.90
N GLY A 110 -8.15 0.10 6.85
CA GLY A 110 -8.77 0.34 8.15
C GLY A 110 -10.28 0.09 8.18
N ASN A 111 -10.83 -0.51 7.12
CA ASN A 111 -12.24 -0.89 7.03
C ASN A 111 -12.44 -2.28 7.67
N ALA A 112 -13.54 -2.44 8.42
CA ALA A 112 -13.84 -3.70 9.09
C ALA A 112 -14.16 -4.79 8.07
N TYR A 113 -13.64 -5.99 8.31
CA TYR A 113 -14.16 -7.16 7.62
C TYR A 113 -15.56 -7.44 8.15
N GLY A 114 -16.55 -7.53 7.25
CA GLY A 114 -17.97 -7.62 7.58
C GLY A 114 -18.36 -8.96 8.23
N LEU A 115 -19.67 -9.23 8.24
CA LEU A 115 -20.19 -10.53 8.64
C LEU A 115 -19.83 -11.59 7.59
N PHE A 116 -19.53 -12.80 8.05
CA PHE A 116 -19.24 -13.93 7.20
C PHE A 116 -20.34 -14.97 7.30
N GLU A 117 -20.46 -15.82 6.28
CA GLU A 117 -21.43 -16.91 6.26
C GLU A 117 -20.74 -18.20 5.84
N VAL A 118 -20.98 -19.27 6.60
CA VAL A 118 -20.43 -20.59 6.27
C VAL A 118 -21.02 -21.09 4.95
N GLY A 119 -20.17 -21.53 4.03
CA GLY A 119 -20.56 -21.93 2.67
C GLY A 119 -20.56 -20.79 1.64
N SER A 120 -20.24 -19.56 2.05
CA SER A 120 -20.06 -18.42 1.16
C SER A 120 -18.60 -17.94 1.13
N LEU A 121 -18.19 -17.35 0.01
CA LEU A 121 -16.90 -16.69 -0.10
C LEU A 121 -16.88 -15.39 0.73
N PRO A 122 -15.79 -15.08 1.44
CA PRO A 122 -15.66 -13.80 2.11
C PRO A 122 -15.52 -12.68 1.08
N GLY A 123 -16.14 -11.53 1.36
CA GLY A 123 -16.06 -10.36 0.50
C GLY A 123 -15.08 -9.30 1.00
N VAL A 124 -14.61 -8.47 0.07
CA VAL A 124 -13.81 -7.27 0.34
C VAL A 124 -14.74 -6.20 0.93
N PRO A 125 -14.37 -5.50 2.01
CA PRO A 125 -15.16 -4.36 2.51
C PRO A 125 -15.48 -3.37 1.38
N ASP A 126 -16.74 -2.97 1.22
CA ASP A 126 -17.19 -2.22 0.03
C ASP A 126 -16.39 -0.93 -0.20
N ALA A 127 -16.15 -0.16 0.86
CA ALA A 127 -15.33 1.05 0.82
C ALA A 127 -13.87 0.80 0.39
N SER A 128 -13.33 -0.39 0.67
CA SER A 128 -12.02 -0.80 0.20
C SER A 128 -12.04 -1.28 -1.23
N TYR A 129 -13.09 -1.99 -1.63
CA TYR A 129 -13.29 -2.47 -2.99
C TYR A 129 -13.27 -1.31 -3.99
N GLU A 130 -14.10 -0.29 -3.75
CA GLU A 130 -14.15 0.94 -4.56
C GLU A 130 -12.77 1.62 -4.65
N ARG A 131 -12.07 1.72 -3.53
CA ARG A 131 -10.78 2.40 -3.47
C ARG A 131 -9.63 1.63 -4.12
N PHE A 132 -9.74 0.31 -4.21
CA PHE A 132 -8.75 -0.53 -4.88
C PHE A 132 -9.02 -0.68 -6.37
N GLU A 133 -10.26 -0.50 -6.84
CA GLU A 133 -10.65 -0.63 -8.25
C GLU A 133 -9.82 0.27 -9.18
N GLU A 134 -9.44 1.47 -8.73
CA GLU A 134 -8.57 2.38 -9.48
C GLU A 134 -7.14 1.85 -9.72
N VAL A 135 -6.72 0.85 -8.93
CA VAL A 135 -5.34 0.37 -8.84
C VAL A 135 -5.18 -1.05 -9.34
N VAL A 136 -6.16 -1.91 -9.10
CA VAL A 136 -6.11 -3.33 -9.47
C VAL A 136 -6.61 -3.55 -10.90
N PRO A 137 -6.09 -4.56 -11.63
CA PRO A 137 -6.63 -4.91 -12.93
C PRO A 137 -8.00 -5.61 -12.80
N ASP A 138 -8.76 -5.61 -13.88
CA ASP A 138 -10.02 -6.35 -13.98
C ASP A 138 -9.83 -7.84 -13.62
N GLY A 139 -10.78 -8.41 -12.87
CA GLY A 139 -10.72 -9.79 -12.42
C GLY A 139 -9.72 -10.07 -11.29
N PHE A 140 -9.02 -9.06 -10.77
CA PHE A 140 -8.11 -9.23 -9.63
C PHE A 140 -8.78 -9.85 -8.40
N TRP A 141 -10.05 -9.51 -8.16
CA TRP A 141 -10.78 -9.99 -7.00
C TRP A 141 -11.31 -11.42 -7.16
N THR A 142 -11.46 -11.93 -8.38
CA THR A 142 -12.01 -13.27 -8.64
C THR A 142 -11.25 -14.37 -7.86
N PRO A 143 -11.95 -15.26 -7.13
CA PRO A 143 -13.42 -15.45 -7.08
C PRO A 143 -14.18 -14.52 -6.10
N TYR A 144 -13.46 -13.77 -5.27
CA TYR A 144 -14.02 -12.81 -4.34
C TYR A 144 -14.67 -11.60 -5.02
N GLY A 145 -15.43 -10.83 -4.25
CA GLY A 145 -16.18 -9.66 -4.67
C GLY A 145 -16.38 -8.66 -3.54
N PRO A 146 -17.22 -7.63 -3.74
CA PRO A 146 -17.62 -6.73 -2.66
C PRO A 146 -18.38 -7.49 -1.57
N ALA A 147 -18.22 -7.08 -0.30
CA ALA A 147 -18.83 -7.74 0.87
C ALA A 147 -20.36 -7.66 0.89
N SER A 148 -20.93 -6.63 0.25
CA SER A 148 -22.36 -6.53 -0.01
C SER A 148 -22.91 -7.65 -0.91
N GLU A 149 -22.07 -8.29 -1.72
CA GLU A 149 -22.44 -9.37 -2.62
C GLU A 149 -22.06 -10.73 -2.04
N LYS A 150 -23.04 -11.44 -1.45
CA LYS A 150 -22.83 -12.81 -1.00
C LYS A 150 -22.65 -13.73 -2.20
N ARG A 151 -21.49 -14.39 -2.25
CA ARG A 151 -21.16 -15.34 -3.31
C ARG A 151 -21.07 -16.74 -2.73
N PRO A 152 -21.70 -17.75 -3.35
CA PRO A 152 -21.53 -19.12 -2.91
C PRO A 152 -20.06 -19.51 -3.03
N ALA A 153 -19.58 -20.31 -2.08
CA ALA A 153 -18.31 -20.99 -2.27
C ALA A 153 -18.38 -21.78 -3.58
N LEU A 154 -17.30 -21.73 -4.38
CA LEU A 154 -17.18 -22.58 -5.55
C LEU A 154 -17.33 -24.03 -5.10
N ASP A 155 -18.15 -24.81 -5.82
CA ASP A 155 -18.49 -26.21 -5.57
C ASP A 155 -17.28 -27.00 -5.10
N ARG A 156 -17.12 -27.04 -3.78
CA ARG A 156 -16.09 -27.75 -3.04
C ARG A 156 -16.92 -28.49 -2.02
N ASP A 157 -17.04 -29.79 -2.22
CA ASP A 157 -17.75 -30.67 -1.30
C ASP A 157 -17.26 -30.40 0.13
N PHE A 158 -18.14 -29.79 0.93
CA PHE A 158 -17.96 -29.56 2.37
C PHE A 158 -18.29 -30.85 3.13
#